data_AF-A0A5C7UUN3-F1
#
_entry.id   AF-A0A5C7UUN3-F1
#
_cell.length_a   1.000
_cell.length_b   1.000
_cell.length_c   1.000
_cell.angle_alpha   90.00
_cell.angle_beta   90.00
_cell.angle_gamma   90.00
#
_symmetry.space_group_name_H-M   'P 1'
#
loop_
_entity.id
_entity.type
_entity.pdbx_description
1 polymer ?
#
loop_
_entity_poly.entity_id
_entity_poly.type
_entity_poly.pdbx_seq_one_letter_code
_entity_poly.pdbx_strand_id
1 'polypeptide(L)'
;MTITGVFVFISASLAQDLIISPKKIIYRRDETIIQDPIIEDGDAAANDWEAVTVIYPHVKGLLDTLLAQKIEATLDRYYLQDSLGGTPLPYLELLARKGQGLHDYRINYNKNDFLDVTFHWKLILGHLYEEFHTFVIDLTTGERVKPSDVFMNTSGLVAKLKKMQKLEVKEKLALINEYPTCSFVKRELGGRFSTRNLTNFSISDLGITFIYDYNREHICANVYPTGKYFLTWGQAKPFIKPTGLFGNFIPSNTVNQQVSELNSNKPREDTR
;
A
#
# COMPACT_ATOMS: atom_id res chain seq x y z
N MET A 1 -32.23 12.52 49.13
CA MET A 1 -32.62 11.70 47.96
C MET A 1 -31.74 12.15 46.81
N THR A 2 -30.72 11.38 46.47
CA THR A 2 -29.59 11.83 45.63
C THR A 2 -29.74 11.19 44.25
N ILE A 3 -30.04 12.00 43.24
CA ILE A 3 -30.20 11.53 41.85
C ILE A 3 -28.80 11.41 41.25
N THR A 4 -28.35 10.18 41.05
CA THR A 4 -27.09 9.89 40.35
C THR A 4 -27.39 9.79 38.87
N GLY A 5 -27.10 10.85 38.12
CA GLY A 5 -27.27 10.87 36.66
C GLY A 5 -26.09 10.19 35.97
N VAL A 6 -26.34 9.06 35.30
CA VAL A 6 -25.38 8.43 34.40
C VAL A 6 -25.43 9.17 33.07
N PHE A 7 -24.40 9.96 32.76
CA PHE A 7 -24.23 10.54 31.43
C PHE A 7 -23.58 9.51 30.51
N VAL A 8 -24.36 9.03 29.54
CA VAL A 8 -23.83 8.23 28.42
C VAL A 8 -23.38 9.22 27.34
N PHE A 9 -22.08 9.43 27.24
CA PHE A 9 -21.51 10.14 26.08
C PHE A 9 -21.53 9.19 24.89
N ILE A 10 -22.47 9.40 23.98
CA ILE A 10 -22.45 8.76 22.66
C ILE A 10 -21.49 9.56 21.79
N SER A 11 -20.23 9.15 21.77
CA SER A 11 -19.23 9.70 20.85
C SER A 11 -19.54 9.23 19.44
N ALA A 12 -20.36 9.99 18.70
CA ALA A 12 -20.49 9.80 17.27
C ALA A 12 -19.20 10.34 16.62
N SER A 13 -18.19 9.48 16.42
CA SER A 13 -17.06 9.84 15.56
C SER A 13 -17.57 9.88 14.12
N LEU A 14 -17.87 11.08 13.63
CA LEU A 14 -17.97 11.28 12.19
C LEU A 14 -16.58 10.97 11.64
N ALA A 15 -16.47 9.92 10.82
CA ALA A 15 -15.24 9.62 10.09
C ALA A 15 -14.92 10.84 9.22
N GLN A 16 -13.99 11.68 9.69
CA GLN A 16 -13.46 12.76 8.87
C GLN A 16 -12.47 12.11 7.90
N ASP A 17 -12.75 12.26 6.60
CA ASP A 17 -11.78 11.88 5.59
C ASP A 17 -10.50 12.69 5.80
N LEU A 18 -9.38 11.98 5.92
CA LEU A 18 -8.06 12.58 6.07
C LEU A 18 -7.75 13.41 4.82
N ILE A 19 -7.40 14.69 4.97
CA ILE A 19 -6.99 15.50 3.82
C ILE A 19 -5.50 15.31 3.62
N ILE A 20 -5.10 14.72 2.49
CA ILE A 20 -3.70 14.68 2.06
C ILE A 20 -3.48 15.73 0.98
N SER A 21 -2.58 16.67 1.24
CA SER A 21 -2.15 17.68 0.27
C SER A 21 -0.71 17.45 -0.17
N PRO A 22 -0.37 17.67 -1.45
CA PRO A 22 1.02 17.57 -1.88
C PRO A 22 1.85 18.71 -1.30
N LYS A 23 3.03 18.38 -0.80
CA LYS A 23 4.09 19.31 -0.43
C LYS A 23 5.26 19.11 -1.38
N LYS A 24 5.61 20.13 -2.16
CA LYS A 24 6.77 20.10 -3.04
C LYS A 24 7.98 20.62 -2.28
N ILE A 25 9.08 19.89 -2.39
CA ILE A 25 10.38 20.24 -1.83
C ILE A 25 11.38 20.14 -2.97
N ILE A 26 12.08 21.23 -3.24
CA ILE A 26 13.13 21.27 -4.26
C ILE A 26 14.46 21.38 -3.52
N TYR A 27 15.35 20.45 -3.82
CA TYR A 27 16.70 20.46 -3.27
C TYR A 27 17.67 20.75 -4.40
N ARG A 28 18.53 21.76 -4.22
CA ARG A 28 19.59 22.11 -5.17
C ARG A 28 20.96 21.82 -4.54
N ARG A 29 21.94 21.54 -5.40
CA ARG A 29 23.31 21.14 -5.01
C ARG A 29 24.04 22.19 -4.17
N ASP A 30 23.68 23.45 -4.35
CA ASP A 30 24.09 24.64 -3.63
C ASP A 30 23.26 24.84 -2.35
N GLU A 31 23.33 23.86 -1.44
CA GLU A 31 23.00 23.82 0.01
C GLU A 31 21.72 24.55 0.54
N THR A 32 20.89 25.12 -0.32
CA THR A 32 19.72 25.90 0.05
C THR A 32 18.45 25.09 -0.20
N ILE A 33 17.76 24.75 0.90
CA ILE A 33 16.42 24.15 0.84
C ILE A 33 15.44 25.29 0.53
N ILE A 34 14.95 25.35 -0.71
CA ILE A 34 13.85 26.25 -1.07
C ILE A 34 12.56 25.44 -0.91
N GLN A 35 11.82 25.72 0.16
CA GLN A 35 10.43 25.25 0.27
C GLN A 35 9.56 26.16 -0.60
N ASP A 36 9.27 25.71 -1.81
CA ASP A 36 8.42 26.47 -2.73
C ASP A 36 6.98 25.95 -2.61
N PRO A 37 5.97 26.79 -2.30
CA PRO A 37 4.59 26.42 -2.56
C PRO A 37 4.47 26.05 -4.05
N ILE A 38 3.69 25.01 -4.37
CA ILE A 38 3.48 24.60 -5.77
C ILE A 38 2.79 25.77 -6.50
N ILE A 39 3.57 26.59 -7.21
CA ILE A 39 3.05 27.52 -8.22
C ILE A 39 2.97 26.69 -9.51
N GLU A 40 1.78 26.58 -10.10
CA GLU A 40 1.51 25.78 -11.31
C GLU A 40 2.18 26.32 -12.59
N ASP A 41 3.00 27.37 -12.49
CA ASP A 41 3.64 27.99 -13.66
C ASP A 41 4.99 27.33 -13.99
N GLY A 42 4.92 26.31 -14.85
CA GLY A 42 5.86 26.04 -15.95
C GLY A 42 7.29 25.61 -15.63
N ASP A 43 7.58 24.32 -15.85
CA ASP A 43 8.80 23.70 -16.43
C ASP A 43 10.23 24.08 -15.94
N ALA A 44 10.43 25.05 -15.04
CA ALA A 44 11.75 25.50 -14.65
C ALA A 44 12.57 24.43 -13.92
N ALA A 45 11.91 23.54 -13.16
CA ALA A 45 12.58 22.46 -12.44
C ALA A 45 13.05 21.30 -13.35
N ALA A 46 12.50 21.16 -14.56
CA ALA A 46 12.89 20.08 -15.48
C ALA A 46 14.24 20.35 -16.17
N ASN A 47 14.67 21.62 -16.23
CA ASN A 47 15.89 22.05 -16.91
C ASN A 47 17.09 22.25 -15.96
N ASP A 48 16.88 22.16 -14.65
CA ASP A 48 17.95 22.34 -13.66
C ASP A 48 18.45 20.96 -13.21
N TRP A 49 19.44 20.44 -13.94
CA TRP A 49 19.98 19.07 -13.77
C TRP A 49 20.67 18.82 -12.42
N GLU A 50 20.71 19.84 -11.56
CA GLU A 50 21.28 19.84 -10.22
C GLU A 50 20.22 19.76 -9.12
N ALA A 51 18.93 19.70 -9.48
CA ALA A 51 17.84 19.65 -8.53
C ALA A 51 17.15 18.28 -8.45
N VAL A 52 16.79 17.87 -7.24
CA VAL A 52 15.86 16.76 -7.02
C VAL A 52 14.55 17.32 -6.49
N THR A 53 13.46 16.94 -7.15
CA THR A 53 12.11 17.34 -6.76
C THR A 53 11.47 16.21 -5.99
N VAL A 54 11.03 16.52 -4.76
CA VAL A 54 10.26 15.62 -3.93
C VAL A 54 8.85 16.19 -3.79
N ILE A 55 7.86 15.47 -4.30
CA ILE A 55 6.44 15.70 -4.05
C ILE A 55 6.03 14.71 -2.97
N TYR A 56 5.58 15.22 -1.83
CA TYR A 56 5.42 14.44 -0.60
C TYR A 56 4.00 14.60 -0.01
N PRO A 57 3.38 13.54 0.56
CA PRO A 57 2.06 13.64 1.17
C PRO A 57 2.12 14.38 2.52
N HIS A 58 1.37 15.46 2.66
CA HIS A 58 1.26 16.23 3.90
C HIS A 58 -0.15 16.14 4.47
N VAL A 59 -0.24 15.83 5.77
CA VAL A 59 -1.50 15.55 6.47
C VAL A 59 -2.16 16.84 6.93
N LYS A 60 -3.45 17.01 6.63
CA LYS A 60 -4.28 18.15 7.05
C LYS A 60 -5.67 17.71 7.51
N GLY A 61 -6.34 18.61 8.22
CA GLY A 61 -7.77 18.48 8.54
C GLY A 61 -8.10 17.57 9.74
N LEU A 62 -7.11 16.88 10.33
CA LEU A 62 -7.32 16.12 11.56
C LEU A 62 -7.40 17.06 12.77
N LEU A 63 -8.47 16.94 13.55
CA LEU A 63 -8.62 17.63 14.84
C LEU A 63 -7.62 17.11 15.89
N ASP A 64 -7.35 15.80 15.88
CA ASP A 64 -6.32 15.20 16.73
C ASP A 64 -4.93 15.46 16.13
N THR A 65 -4.30 16.53 16.61
CA THR A 65 -2.97 16.96 16.17
C THR A 65 -1.87 15.94 16.50
N LEU A 66 -2.01 15.15 17.55
CA LEU A 66 -1.03 14.12 17.91
C LEU A 66 -1.10 12.94 16.95
N LEU A 67 -2.32 12.51 16.62
CA LEU A 67 -2.54 11.49 15.60
C LEU A 67 -2.05 11.95 14.23
N ALA A 68 -2.33 13.19 13.85
CA ALA A 68 -1.80 13.78 12.62
C ALA A 68 -0.27 13.71 12.56
N GLN A 69 0.41 14.13 13.62
CA GLN A 69 1.87 14.05 13.73
C GLN A 69 2.40 12.62 13.64
N LYS A 70 1.69 11.63 14.22
CA LYS A 70 2.08 10.21 14.10
C LYS A 70 1.95 9.71 12.67
N ILE A 71 0.87 10.04 11.98
CA ILE A 71 0.68 9.66 10.57
C ILE A 71 1.79 10.26 9.71
N GLU A 72 2.12 11.55 9.91
CA GLU A 72 3.24 12.19 9.21
C GLU A 72 4.58 11.52 9.52
N ALA A 73 4.88 11.27 10.79
CA ALA A 73 6.11 10.60 11.19
C ALA A 73 6.22 9.17 10.59
N THR A 74 5.09 8.47 10.45
CA THR A 74 5.02 7.17 9.79
C THR A 74 5.27 7.29 8.29
N LEU A 75 4.64 8.24 7.61
CA LEU A 75 4.92 8.53 6.20
C LEU A 75 6.42 8.86 6.02
N ASP A 76 7.00 9.69 6.89
CA ASP A 76 8.40 10.13 6.82
C ASP A 76 9.33 8.93 6.98
N ARG A 77 9.07 8.11 8.01
CA ARG A 77 9.84 6.91 8.30
C ARG A 77 9.87 5.98 7.08
N TYR A 78 8.72 5.67 6.48
CA TYR A 78 8.68 4.69 5.40
C TYR A 78 9.09 5.27 4.05
N TYR A 79 8.90 6.56 3.81
CA TYR A 79 9.50 7.24 2.67
C TYR A 79 11.03 7.15 2.73
N LEU A 80 11.64 7.33 3.90
CA LEU A 80 13.10 7.37 4.07
C LEU A 80 13.75 5.99 4.30
N GLN A 81 13.08 5.03 4.96
CA GLN A 81 13.67 3.73 5.31
C GLN A 81 13.54 2.69 4.20
N ASP A 82 12.36 2.54 3.60
CA ASP A 82 12.09 1.45 2.65
C ASP A 82 12.74 1.70 1.27
N SER A 83 13.06 2.96 0.97
CA SER A 83 13.73 3.38 -0.25
C SER A 83 15.26 3.27 -0.23
N LEU A 84 15.86 3.12 0.96
CA LEU A 84 17.31 3.20 1.17
C LEU A 84 17.91 2.01 1.93
N GLY A 85 17.16 0.93 2.12
CA GLY A 85 17.68 -0.28 2.78
C GLY A 85 17.81 -0.14 4.31
N GLY A 86 16.94 0.65 4.94
CA GLY A 86 16.70 0.61 6.39
C GLY A 86 17.44 1.66 7.23
N THR A 87 18.43 2.37 6.68
CA THR A 87 19.02 3.55 7.33
C THR A 87 18.60 4.79 6.54
N PRO A 88 17.86 5.74 7.15
CA PRO A 88 17.60 7.03 6.52
C PRO A 88 18.94 7.67 6.16
N LEU A 89 19.25 7.81 4.87
CA LEU A 89 20.46 8.50 4.48
C LEU A 89 20.25 10.01 4.65
N PRO A 90 21.27 10.76 5.06
CA PRO A 90 21.28 12.21 4.89
C PRO A 90 21.00 12.54 3.43
N TYR A 91 20.23 13.59 3.18
CA TYR A 91 19.75 13.90 1.84
C TYR A 91 20.89 14.12 0.80
N LEU A 92 22.02 14.68 1.23
CA LEU A 92 23.24 14.79 0.42
C LEU A 92 23.80 13.43 -0.02
N GLU A 93 23.66 12.39 0.80
CA GLU A 93 24.07 11.04 0.45
C GLU A 93 23.05 10.37 -0.49
N LEU A 94 21.78 10.72 -0.37
CA LEU A 94 20.71 10.39 -1.33
C LEU A 94 21.04 10.94 -2.72
N LEU A 95 21.34 12.24 -2.81
CA LEU A 95 21.79 12.91 -4.05
C LEU A 95 23.08 12.28 -4.61
N ALA A 96 24.07 12.04 -3.75
CA ALA A 96 25.36 11.51 -4.16
C ALA A 96 25.31 10.04 -4.62
N ARG A 97 24.45 9.21 -4.02
CA ARG A 97 24.33 7.78 -4.36
C ARG A 97 23.38 7.50 -5.50
N LYS A 98 22.25 8.20 -5.53
CA LYS A 98 21.16 7.88 -6.46
C LYS A 98 21.27 8.78 -7.70
N GLY A 99 21.67 10.05 -7.63
CA GLY A 99 21.72 10.94 -8.81
C GLY A 99 20.36 11.56 -9.15
N GLN A 100 20.18 12.04 -10.39
CA GLN A 100 19.02 12.81 -10.85
C GLN A 100 17.69 12.07 -10.62
N GLY A 101 16.67 12.73 -10.06
CA GLY A 101 15.40 12.03 -9.80
C GLY A 101 14.18 12.89 -9.47
N LEU A 102 13.01 12.30 -9.72
CA LEU A 102 11.71 12.77 -9.26
C LEU A 102 11.20 11.76 -8.24
N HIS A 103 10.82 12.25 -7.07
CA HIS A 103 10.18 11.43 -6.05
C HIS A 103 8.75 11.94 -5.90
N ASP A 104 7.77 11.09 -6.12
CA ASP A 104 6.37 11.44 -5.96
C ASP A 104 5.61 10.35 -5.20
N TYR A 105 4.30 10.56 -5.04
CA TYR A 105 3.43 9.61 -4.37
C TYR A 105 2.07 9.55 -5.04
N ARG A 106 1.36 8.45 -4.78
CA ARG A 106 -0.04 8.27 -5.12
C ARG A 106 -0.81 7.75 -3.92
N ILE A 107 -1.95 8.39 -3.63
CA ILE A 107 -2.93 7.85 -2.70
C ILE A 107 -3.76 6.81 -3.44
N ASN A 108 -3.65 5.54 -3.05
CA ASN A 108 -4.45 4.47 -3.65
C ASN A 108 -5.79 4.31 -2.92
N TYR A 109 -5.82 4.59 -1.62
CA TYR A 109 -6.99 4.43 -0.76
C TYR A 109 -6.90 5.37 0.44
N ASN A 110 -8.01 6.01 0.82
CA ASN A 110 -8.08 6.91 1.97
C ASN A 110 -9.50 6.96 2.53
N LYS A 111 -9.89 5.91 3.25
CA LYS A 111 -11.22 5.74 3.86
C LYS A 111 -11.23 4.52 4.80
N ASN A 112 -12.33 4.33 5.53
CA ASN A 112 -12.50 3.23 6.49
C ASN A 112 -11.32 3.11 7.47
N ASP A 113 -10.81 4.24 7.92
CA ASP A 113 -9.64 4.34 8.80
C ASP A 113 -8.33 3.76 8.22
N PHE A 114 -8.19 3.73 6.90
CA PHE A 114 -6.94 3.35 6.24
C PHE A 114 -6.47 4.40 5.25
N LEU A 115 -5.15 4.58 5.20
CA LEU A 115 -4.44 5.31 4.15
C LEU A 115 -3.45 4.38 3.45
N ASP A 116 -3.70 4.11 2.17
CA ASP A 116 -2.81 3.36 1.28
C ASP A 116 -2.07 4.34 0.37
N VAL A 117 -0.75 4.32 0.48
CA VAL A 117 0.15 5.20 -0.27
C VAL A 117 1.15 4.35 -1.03
N THR A 118 1.35 4.69 -2.30
CA THR A 118 2.53 4.28 -3.07
C THR A 118 3.46 5.46 -3.21
N PHE A 119 4.70 5.32 -2.74
CA PHE A 119 5.79 6.21 -3.15
C PHE A 119 6.42 5.70 -4.43
N HIS A 120 6.75 6.62 -5.32
CA HIS A 120 7.39 6.33 -6.58
C HIS A 120 8.68 7.14 -6.68
N TRP A 121 9.74 6.41 -7.01
CA TRP A 121 11.11 6.90 -7.00
C TRP A 121 11.65 6.73 -8.39
N LYS A 122 11.89 7.86 -9.06
CA LYS A 122 12.40 7.90 -10.40
C LYS A 122 13.85 8.35 -10.37
N LEU A 123 14.72 7.58 -10.99
CA LEU A 123 16.15 7.84 -11.01
C LEU A 123 16.76 7.74 -12.40
N ILE A 124 17.65 8.66 -12.75
CA ILE A 124 18.30 8.73 -14.06
C ILE A 124 19.81 8.62 -13.86
N LEU A 125 20.36 7.44 -14.14
CA LEU A 125 21.80 7.12 -14.07
C LEU A 125 22.27 6.50 -15.38
N GLY A 126 22.32 7.30 -16.45
CA GLY A 126 22.58 6.81 -17.81
C GLY A 126 21.42 6.01 -18.43
N HIS A 127 20.46 5.59 -17.61
CA HIS A 127 19.15 5.08 -17.98
C HIS A 127 18.15 5.36 -16.84
N LEU A 128 16.86 5.23 -17.15
CA LEU A 128 15.80 5.37 -16.18
C LEU A 128 15.81 4.17 -15.21
N TYR A 129 15.49 4.41 -13.95
CA TYR A 129 15.26 3.45 -12.88
C TYR A 129 13.99 3.89 -12.14
N GLU A 130 13.09 2.97 -11.85
CA GLU A 130 11.84 3.28 -11.16
C GLU A 130 11.62 2.26 -10.04
N GLU A 131 11.43 2.75 -8.82
CA GLU A 131 11.10 1.94 -7.64
C GLU A 131 9.73 2.38 -7.10
N PHE A 132 8.90 1.42 -6.69
CA PHE A 132 7.57 1.67 -6.12
C PHE A 132 7.44 1.00 -4.76
N HIS A 133 7.16 1.80 -3.73
CA HIS A 133 6.99 1.32 -2.36
C HIS A 133 5.57 1.59 -1.90
N THR A 134 4.79 0.53 -1.70
CA THR A 134 3.40 0.63 -1.24
C THR A 134 3.29 0.15 0.21
N PHE A 135 2.55 0.92 1.01
CA PHE A 135 2.19 0.51 2.36
C PHE A 135 0.86 1.14 2.79
N VAL A 136 0.27 0.53 3.82
CA VAL A 136 -1.01 0.94 4.38
C VAL A 136 -0.78 1.41 5.83
N ILE A 137 -1.36 2.56 6.16
CA ILE A 137 -1.40 3.13 7.51
C ILE A 137 -2.80 2.94 8.08
N ASP A 138 -2.87 2.50 9.33
CA ASP A 138 -4.08 2.54 10.14
C ASP A 138 -4.24 3.97 10.69
N LEU A 139 -5.29 4.66 10.26
CA LEU A 139 -5.56 6.04 10.61
C LEU A 139 -6.04 6.19 12.05
N THR A 140 -6.41 5.13 12.75
CA THR A 140 -6.78 5.20 14.17
C THR A 140 -5.54 5.24 15.08
N THR A 141 -4.44 4.62 14.65
CA THR A 141 -3.20 4.51 15.44
C THR A 141 -2.07 5.39 14.87
N GLY A 142 -2.13 5.72 13.59
CA GLY A 142 -1.07 6.39 12.84
C GLY A 142 0.09 5.46 12.48
N GLU A 143 -0.06 4.15 12.65
CA GLU A 143 1.00 3.15 12.43
C GLU A 143 0.82 2.39 11.12
N ARG A 144 1.91 1.83 10.58
CA ARG A 144 1.84 0.94 9.42
C ARG A 144 1.16 -0.37 9.78
N VAL A 145 0.22 -0.79 8.96
CA VAL A 145 -0.43 -2.10 9.03
C VAL A 145 0.59 -3.19 8.71
N LYS A 146 0.92 -4.05 9.70
CA LYS A 146 1.83 -5.17 9.49
C LYS A 146 1.05 -6.42 9.08
N PRO A 147 1.64 -7.30 8.24
CA PRO A 147 1.00 -8.56 7.87
C PRO A 147 0.62 -9.43 9.07
N SER A 148 1.42 -9.38 10.14
CA SER A 148 1.14 -10.07 11.40
C SER A 148 -0.13 -9.61 12.09
N ASP A 149 -0.59 -8.39 11.82
CA ASP A 149 -1.69 -7.77 12.55
C ASP A 149 -3.03 -8.06 11.85
N VAL A 150 -2.99 -8.33 10.54
CA VAL A 150 -4.17 -8.51 9.69
C VAL A 150 -4.33 -9.91 9.13
N PHE A 151 -3.25 -10.66 8.94
CA PHE A 151 -3.32 -11.98 8.32
C PHE A 151 -3.13 -13.13 9.32
N MET A 152 -3.89 -14.20 9.10
CA MET A 152 -3.72 -15.52 9.67
C MET A 152 -3.42 -16.52 8.56
N ASN A 153 -3.00 -17.74 8.91
CA ASN A 153 -2.67 -18.77 7.91
C ASN A 153 -1.75 -18.24 6.79
N THR A 154 -0.69 -17.54 7.19
CA THR A 154 0.22 -16.85 6.25
C THR A 154 0.92 -17.82 5.30
N SER A 155 1.15 -19.06 5.71
CA SER A 155 1.65 -20.14 4.84
C SER A 155 0.67 -20.46 3.70
N GLY A 156 -0.63 -20.57 3.99
CA GLY A 156 -1.68 -20.77 3.01
C GLY A 156 -1.80 -19.59 2.04
N LEU A 157 -1.73 -18.36 2.56
CA LEU A 157 -1.74 -17.14 1.73
C LEU A 157 -0.53 -17.12 0.78
N VAL A 158 0.68 -17.37 1.28
CA VAL A 158 1.89 -17.45 0.45
C VAL A 158 1.78 -18.55 -0.60
N ALA A 159 1.20 -19.71 -0.28
CA ALA A 159 0.98 -20.78 -1.25
C ALA A 159 0.01 -20.35 -2.37
N LYS A 160 -1.07 -19.63 -2.02
CA LYS A 160 -2.03 -19.06 -2.98
C LYS A 160 -1.35 -18.05 -3.91
N LEU A 161 -0.58 -17.11 -3.35
CA LEU A 161 0.14 -16.09 -4.12
C LEU A 161 1.22 -16.71 -5.02
N LYS A 162 1.97 -17.71 -4.55
CA LYS A 162 2.91 -18.47 -5.38
C LYS A 162 2.24 -19.15 -6.57
N LYS A 163 1.01 -19.65 -6.41
CA LYS A 163 0.28 -20.26 -7.53
C LYS A 163 -0.07 -19.22 -8.59
N MET A 164 -0.50 -18.03 -8.16
CA MET A 164 -0.78 -16.90 -9.07
C MET A 164 0.50 -16.42 -9.77
N GLN A 165 1.59 -16.26 -9.01
CA GLN A 165 2.91 -15.93 -9.51
C GLN A 165 3.38 -16.88 -10.61
N LYS A 166 3.30 -18.19 -10.36
CA LYS A 166 3.73 -19.21 -11.33
C LYS A 166 2.93 -19.16 -12.63
N LEU A 167 1.63 -18.84 -12.56
CA LEU A 167 0.78 -18.70 -13.73
C LEU A 167 1.24 -17.52 -14.59
N GLU A 168 1.43 -16.36 -13.97
CA GLU A 168 1.91 -15.14 -14.63
C GLU A 168 3.32 -15.34 -15.23
N VAL A 169 4.24 -15.96 -14.49
CA VAL A 169 5.59 -16.30 -14.98
C VAL A 169 5.53 -17.22 -16.20
N LYS A 170 4.64 -18.22 -16.21
CA LYS A 170 4.49 -19.13 -17.35
C LYS A 170 4.06 -18.38 -18.62
N GLU A 171 3.14 -17.43 -18.50
CA GLU A 171 2.69 -16.59 -19.62
C GLU A 171 3.84 -15.71 -20.15
N LYS A 172 4.62 -15.12 -19.25
CA LYS A 172 5.76 -14.27 -19.60
C LYS A 172 6.93 -15.04 -20.22
N LEU A 173 7.20 -16.27 -19.77
CA LEU A 173 8.23 -17.13 -20.36
C LEU A 173 7.98 -17.46 -21.83
N ALA A 174 6.71 -17.52 -22.27
CA ALA A 174 6.37 -17.71 -23.67
C ALA A 174 6.79 -16.49 -24.51
N LEU A 175 6.50 -15.28 -24.01
CA LEU A 175 6.85 -14.03 -24.67
C LEU A 175 8.37 -13.81 -24.79
N ILE A 176 9.16 -14.24 -23.80
CA ILE A 176 10.62 -14.04 -23.83
C ILE A 176 11.27 -14.68 -25.08
N ASN A 177 10.70 -15.76 -25.62
CA ASN A 177 11.24 -16.38 -26.84
C ASN A 177 11.08 -15.48 -28.08
N GLU A 178 10.14 -14.53 -28.06
CA GLU A 178 9.96 -13.51 -29.11
C GLU A 178 10.95 -12.34 -28.97
N TYR A 179 11.61 -12.21 -27.80
CA TYR A 179 12.57 -11.15 -27.48
C TYR A 179 13.91 -11.74 -26.99
N PRO A 180 14.78 -12.25 -27.89
CA PRO A 180 16.03 -12.91 -27.51
C PRO A 180 16.98 -12.06 -26.64
N THR A 181 16.95 -10.74 -26.84
CA THR A 181 17.70 -9.75 -26.04
C THR A 181 17.28 -9.74 -24.56
N CYS A 182 16.09 -10.23 -24.25
CA CYS A 182 15.54 -10.35 -22.89
C CYS A 182 15.68 -11.75 -22.28
N SER A 183 16.50 -12.63 -22.86
CA SER A 183 16.68 -13.99 -22.35
C SER A 183 17.21 -14.07 -20.92
N PHE A 184 17.94 -13.05 -20.45
CA PHE A 184 18.43 -12.95 -19.07
C PHE A 184 17.29 -12.93 -18.03
N VAL A 185 16.12 -12.40 -18.38
CA VAL A 185 14.94 -12.32 -17.52
C VAL A 185 14.51 -13.71 -17.02
N LYS A 186 14.72 -14.78 -17.81
CA LYS A 186 14.39 -16.16 -17.41
C LYS A 186 14.99 -16.55 -16.06
N ARG A 187 16.20 -16.06 -15.75
CA ARG A 187 16.88 -16.31 -14.46
C ARG A 187 16.21 -15.59 -13.29
N GLU A 188 15.70 -14.38 -13.53
CA GLU A 188 15.10 -13.51 -12.52
C GLU A 188 13.67 -13.93 -12.16
N LEU A 189 12.94 -14.51 -13.11
CA LEU A 189 11.60 -15.08 -12.86
C LEU A 189 11.61 -16.27 -11.87
N GLY A 190 12.79 -16.78 -11.50
CA GLY A 190 12.98 -17.78 -10.46
C GLY A 190 12.78 -17.25 -9.02
N GLY A 191 12.51 -15.95 -8.87
CA GLY A 191 12.21 -15.31 -7.59
C GLY A 191 11.14 -16.04 -6.77
N ARG A 192 11.35 -16.14 -5.46
CA ARG A 192 10.45 -16.87 -4.55
C ARG A 192 9.63 -15.90 -3.72
N PHE A 193 8.33 -15.81 -3.99
CA PHE A 193 7.40 -15.13 -3.08
C PHE A 193 7.46 -15.78 -1.68
N SER A 194 7.57 -14.99 -0.63
CA SER A 194 7.72 -15.45 0.75
C SER A 194 6.88 -14.61 1.71
N THR A 195 6.89 -14.96 3.00
CA THR A 195 6.23 -14.16 4.03
C THR A 195 6.76 -12.73 4.13
N ARG A 196 8.04 -12.49 3.78
CA ARG A 196 8.62 -11.14 3.75
C ARG A 196 7.94 -10.24 2.72
N ASN A 197 7.47 -10.83 1.62
CA ASN A 197 6.78 -10.10 0.54
C ASN A 197 5.34 -9.74 0.91
N LEU A 198 4.76 -10.29 1.99
CA LEU A 198 3.43 -9.91 2.45
C LEU A 198 3.36 -8.48 3.00
N THR A 199 4.50 -7.82 3.22
CA THR A 199 4.57 -6.44 3.73
C THR A 199 4.26 -5.38 2.67
N ASN A 200 4.29 -5.75 1.39
CA ASN A 200 4.02 -4.87 0.26
C ASN A 200 2.66 -5.23 -0.35
N PHE A 201 1.63 -4.49 0.03
CA PHE A 201 0.28 -4.68 -0.48
C PHE A 201 -0.48 -3.36 -0.52
N SER A 202 -1.49 -3.32 -1.38
CA SER A 202 -2.45 -2.24 -1.55
C SER A 202 -3.86 -2.75 -1.24
N ILE A 203 -4.74 -1.89 -0.76
CA ILE A 203 -6.14 -2.20 -0.45
C ILE A 203 -7.10 -1.35 -1.29
N SER A 204 -8.31 -1.87 -1.49
CA SER A 204 -9.44 -1.16 -2.10
C SER A 204 -10.76 -1.70 -1.53
N ASP A 205 -11.90 -1.15 -1.96
CA ASP A 205 -13.21 -1.69 -1.58
C ASP A 205 -13.41 -3.13 -2.03
N LEU A 206 -12.72 -3.55 -3.09
CA LEU A 206 -12.92 -4.86 -3.71
C LEU A 206 -12.03 -5.94 -3.11
N GLY A 207 -10.88 -5.57 -2.56
CA GLY A 207 -9.92 -6.54 -2.03
C GLY A 207 -8.52 -5.99 -1.81
N ILE A 208 -7.57 -6.92 -1.73
CA ILE A 208 -6.15 -6.67 -1.46
C ILE A 208 -5.32 -7.05 -2.68
N THR A 209 -4.40 -6.19 -3.08
CA THR A 209 -3.39 -6.47 -4.10
C THR A 209 -2.04 -6.67 -3.43
N PHE A 210 -1.48 -7.88 -3.48
CA PHE A 210 -0.12 -8.14 -3.03
C PHE A 210 0.88 -7.81 -4.14
N ILE A 211 1.97 -7.14 -3.79
CA ILE A 211 2.94 -6.60 -4.74
C ILE A 211 4.28 -7.33 -4.56
N TYR A 212 4.75 -7.95 -5.64
CA TYR A 212 6.08 -8.53 -5.76
C TYR A 212 6.87 -7.73 -6.79
N ASP A 213 7.93 -7.06 -6.34
CA ASP A 213 8.81 -6.36 -7.25
C ASP A 213 9.82 -7.34 -7.88
N TYR A 214 9.84 -7.38 -9.21
CA TYR A 214 10.77 -8.21 -9.98
C TYR A 214 12.09 -7.51 -10.28
N ASN A 215 12.35 -6.31 -9.72
CA ASN A 215 13.54 -5.51 -9.98
C ASN A 215 13.73 -5.28 -11.49
N ARG A 216 12.75 -4.59 -12.09
CA ARG A 216 12.60 -4.48 -13.55
C ARG A 216 13.69 -3.60 -14.16
N GLU A 217 14.54 -4.20 -14.99
CA GLU A 217 15.38 -3.44 -15.91
C GLU A 217 14.55 -2.97 -17.12
N HIS A 218 14.68 -1.68 -17.46
CA HIS A 218 13.76 -0.97 -18.36
C HIS A 218 13.66 -1.55 -19.78
N ILE A 219 14.72 -2.13 -20.31
CA ILE A 219 14.78 -2.60 -21.71
C ILE A 219 13.82 -3.79 -21.95
N CYS A 220 13.45 -4.52 -20.90
CA CYS A 220 12.64 -5.74 -21.00
C CYS A 220 11.33 -5.66 -20.21
N ALA A 221 10.86 -4.46 -19.85
CA ALA A 221 9.70 -4.24 -18.98
C ALA A 221 8.45 -5.05 -19.40
N ASN A 222 8.19 -5.20 -20.71
CA ASN A 222 7.02 -5.92 -21.23
C ASN A 222 7.06 -7.43 -20.97
N VAL A 223 8.25 -8.02 -20.88
CA VAL A 223 8.42 -9.45 -20.62
C VAL A 223 8.49 -9.78 -19.13
N TYR A 224 8.56 -8.77 -18.24
CA TYR A 224 8.41 -9.01 -16.82
C TYR A 224 6.93 -9.25 -16.45
N PRO A 225 6.68 -10.10 -15.45
CA PRO A 225 5.40 -10.13 -14.75
C PRO A 225 5.07 -8.75 -14.17
N THR A 226 3.78 -8.44 -14.06
CA THR A 226 3.31 -7.24 -13.37
C THR A 226 3.64 -7.28 -11.88
N GLY A 227 3.69 -8.50 -11.31
CA GLY A 227 3.94 -8.72 -9.89
C GLY A 227 2.80 -8.25 -8.98
N LYS A 228 1.59 -8.12 -9.52
CA LYS A 228 0.42 -7.68 -8.75
C LYS A 228 -0.61 -8.80 -8.66
N TYR A 229 -0.84 -9.28 -7.45
CA TYR A 229 -1.72 -10.42 -7.17
C TYR A 229 -2.93 -9.98 -6.38
N PHE A 230 -4.03 -9.72 -7.08
CA PHE A 230 -5.29 -9.28 -6.48
C PHE A 230 -6.11 -10.46 -5.95
N LEU A 231 -6.56 -10.34 -4.70
CA LEU A 231 -7.56 -11.20 -4.08
C LEU A 231 -8.75 -10.35 -3.66
N THR A 232 -9.96 -10.74 -4.06
CA THR A 232 -11.17 -10.10 -3.51
C THR A 232 -11.25 -10.34 -2.00
N TRP A 233 -11.99 -9.50 -1.27
CA TRP A 233 -12.20 -9.73 0.17
C TRP A 233 -12.74 -11.14 0.48
N GLY A 234 -13.63 -11.67 -0.35
CA GLY A 234 -14.13 -13.05 -0.24
C GLY A 234 -13.05 -14.11 -0.44
N GLN A 235 -12.12 -13.91 -1.38
CA GLN A 235 -10.98 -14.81 -1.59
C GLN A 235 -9.92 -14.68 -0.49
N ALA A 236 -9.75 -13.48 0.08
CA ALA A 236 -8.81 -13.19 1.14
C ALA A 236 -9.32 -13.63 2.53
N LYS A 237 -10.64 -13.74 2.72
CA LYS A 237 -11.32 -14.11 3.97
C LYS A 237 -10.67 -15.27 4.75
N PRO A 238 -10.27 -16.41 4.14
CA PRO A 238 -9.64 -17.51 4.87
C PRO A 238 -8.26 -17.18 5.48
N PHE A 239 -7.67 -16.05 5.08
CA PHE A 239 -6.34 -15.60 5.48
C PHE A 239 -6.37 -14.32 6.30
N ILE A 240 -7.53 -13.71 6.53
CA ILE A 240 -7.66 -12.48 7.32
C ILE A 240 -8.07 -12.85 8.75
N LYS A 241 -7.44 -12.20 9.73
CA LYS A 241 -7.84 -12.31 11.13
C LYS A 241 -9.25 -11.70 11.31
N PRO A 242 -10.26 -12.44 11.79
CA PRO A 242 -11.62 -11.92 11.94
C PRO A 242 -11.70 -10.70 12.88
N THR A 243 -10.84 -10.65 13.89
CA THR A 243 -10.74 -9.55 14.87
C THR A 243 -9.66 -8.53 14.52
N GLY A 244 -8.99 -8.68 13.37
CA GLY A 244 -7.95 -7.76 12.93
C GLY A 244 -8.53 -6.57 12.17
N LEU A 245 -7.66 -5.63 11.77
CA LEU A 245 -8.05 -4.39 11.10
C LEU A 245 -8.87 -4.63 9.82
N PHE A 246 -8.58 -5.70 9.07
CA PHE A 246 -9.34 -6.05 7.87
C PHE A 246 -10.62 -6.87 8.12
N GLY A 247 -10.94 -7.18 9.37
CA GLY A 247 -12.16 -7.89 9.74
C GLY A 247 -13.43 -7.17 9.25
N ASN A 248 -13.40 -5.83 9.25
CA ASN A 248 -14.53 -4.99 8.83
C ASN A 248 -14.89 -5.11 7.33
N PHE A 249 -13.94 -5.55 6.49
CA PHE A 249 -14.21 -5.79 5.06
C PHE A 249 -14.84 -7.16 4.79
N ILE A 250 -14.94 -8.01 5.80
CA ILE A 250 -15.47 -9.36 5.67
C ILE A 250 -16.92 -9.35 6.17
N PRO A 251 -17.92 -9.55 5.30
CA PRO A 251 -19.28 -9.75 5.75
C PRO A 251 -19.31 -10.88 6.76
N SER A 252 -19.83 -10.59 7.95
CA SER A 252 -20.13 -11.61 8.94
C SER A 252 -21.16 -12.55 8.32
N ASN A 253 -20.92 -13.86 8.39
CA ASN A 253 -21.81 -14.89 7.80
C ASN A 253 -23.16 -14.99 8.55
N THR A 254 -23.60 -13.94 9.24
CA THR A 254 -24.73 -13.93 10.17
C THR A 254 -26.08 -14.09 9.47
N VAL A 255 -26.14 -14.10 8.13
CA VAL A 255 -27.35 -14.42 7.37
C VAL A 255 -27.27 -15.89 6.95
N ASN A 256 -27.64 -16.80 7.84
CA ASN A 256 -28.22 -18.12 7.50
C ASN A 256 -28.69 -18.94 8.73
N GLN A 257 -28.44 -18.51 9.97
CA GLN A 257 -28.98 -19.20 11.16
C GLN A 257 -30.44 -18.88 11.50
N GLN A 258 -31.01 -17.75 11.03
CA GLN A 258 -32.43 -17.46 11.26
C GLN A 258 -33.38 -18.18 10.29
N VAL A 259 -32.89 -18.73 9.16
CA VAL A 259 -33.73 -19.50 8.22
C VAL A 259 -33.86 -20.97 8.65
N SER A 260 -32.95 -21.50 9.47
CA SER A 260 -33.11 -22.82 10.08
C SER A 260 -34.11 -22.84 11.24
N GLU A 261 -34.29 -21.72 11.96
CA GLU A 261 -35.28 -21.64 13.06
C GLU A 261 -36.70 -21.35 12.59
N LEU A 262 -36.89 -20.69 11.43
CA LEU A 262 -38.24 -20.52 10.85
C LEU A 262 -38.79 -21.81 10.20
N ASN A 263 -37.93 -22.74 9.78
CA ASN A 263 -38.36 -23.99 9.13
C ASN A 263 -38.59 -25.16 10.09
N SER A 264 -38.24 -25.03 11.37
CA SER A 264 -38.53 -26.05 12.40
C SER A 264 -39.93 -25.92 13.02
N ASN A 265 -40.71 -24.88 12.67
CA ASN A 265 -42.05 -24.64 13.21
C ASN A 265 -43.19 -24.94 12.22
N LYS A 266 -42.97 -25.76 11.19
CA LYS A 266 -44.06 -26.22 10.33
C LYS A 266 -44.90 -27.26 11.10
N PRO A 267 -46.20 -27.00 11.38
CA PRO A 267 -47.05 -27.97 12.06
C PRO A 267 -47.14 -29.25 11.23
N ARG A 268 -47.07 -30.42 11.88
CA ARG A 268 -47.44 -31.69 11.25
C ARG A 268 -48.92 -31.63 10.91
N GLU A 269 -49.26 -31.69 9.64
CA GLU A 269 -50.60 -32.03 9.19
C GLU A 269 -50.86 -33.50 9.55
N ASP A 270 -51.74 -33.72 10.52
CA ASP A 270 -52.32 -35.03 10.79
C ASP A 270 -53.29 -35.36 9.65
N THR A 271 -52.86 -36.24 8.75
CA THR A 271 -53.74 -36.87 7.76
C THR A 271 -54.59 -37.94 8.43
N ARG A 272 -55.91 -37.77 8.31
CA ARG A 272 -56.92 -38.83 8.48
C ARG A 272 -57.24 -39.47 7.13
#